data_AF-A0A4U2ZLU2-F1
#
_entry.id   AF-A0A4U2ZLU2-F1
#
_cell.length_a   1.000
_cell.length_b   1.000
_cell.length_c   1.000
_cell.angle_alpha   90.00
_cell.angle_beta   90.00
_cell.angle_gamma   90.00
#
_symmetry.space_group_name_H-M   'P 1'
#
loop_
_entity.id
_entity.type
_entity.pdbx_description
1 polymer ?
#
loop_
_entity_poly.entity_id
_entity_poly.type
_entity_poly.pdbx_seq_one_letter_code
_entity_poly.pdbx_strand_id
1 'polypeptide(L)' 'EVYNFDDEKQRYIMEYADSSIYAYIKKYNNSLATSKRIDFVQQIFKAFTYIHTKGILHRDVSPSNILIKMYEGTE' A
#
# COMPACT_ATOMS: atom_id res chain seq x y z
N GLU A 1 6.36 6.73 -3.99
CA GLU A 1 6.24 8.00 -4.76
C GLU A 1 6.24 7.72 -6.27
N VAL A 2 5.66 8.58 -7.12
CA VAL A 2 5.77 8.48 -8.60
C VAL A 2 6.89 9.44 -9.04
N TYR A 3 7.90 8.93 -9.74
CA TYR A 3 9.05 9.73 -10.17
C TYR A 3 8.90 10.25 -11.60
N ASN A 4 8.36 9.42 -12.51
CA ASN A 4 8.24 9.77 -13.92
C ASN A 4 7.12 8.98 -14.61
N PHE A 5 6.59 9.52 -15.71
CA PHE A 5 5.75 8.81 -16.66
C PHE A 5 6.44 8.78 -18.03
N ASP A 6 6.71 7.58 -18.54
CA ASP A 6 7.22 7.34 -19.89
C ASP A 6 6.02 7.25 -20.85
N ASP A 7 5.76 8.34 -21.58
CA ASP A 7 4.62 8.46 -22.50
C ASP A 7 4.76 7.55 -23.73
N GLU A 8 5.98 7.32 -24.22
CA GLU A 8 6.19 6.41 -25.36
C GLU A 8 5.86 4.96 -25.00
N LYS A 9 6.22 4.53 -23.79
CA LYS A 9 5.97 3.15 -23.32
C LYS A 9 4.68 2.99 -22.54
N GLN A 10 3.98 4.08 -22.22
CA GLN A 10 2.80 4.12 -21.36
C GLN A 10 3.07 3.46 -19.99
N ARG A 11 4.13 3.91 -19.28
CA ARG A 11 4.55 3.32 -17.99
C ARG A 11 4.88 4.38 -16.95
N TYR A 12 4.51 4.12 -15.70
CA TYR A 12 4.97 4.90 -14.55
C TYR A 12 6.24 4.30 -13.96
N ILE A 13 7.20 5.16 -13.64
CA ILE A 13 8.36 4.84 -12.80
C ILE A 13 8.04 5.34 -11.40
N MET A 14 8.08 4.44 -10.42
CA MET A 14 7.65 4.69 -9.06
C MET A 14 8.62 4.06 -8.06
N GLU A 15 8.54 4.50 -6.81
CA GLU A 15 9.19 3.88 -5.68
C GLU A 15 8.82 2.40 -5.59
N TYR A 16 9.83 1.55 -5.34
CA TYR A 16 9.65 0.12 -5.20
C TYR A 16 9.09 -0.24 -3.83
N ALA A 17 7.91 -0.88 -3.82
CA ALA A 17 7.33 -1.51 -2.63
C ALA A 17 7.69 -3.00 -2.57
N ASP A 18 7.94 -3.52 -1.37
CA ASP A 18 8.49 -4.85 -1.17
C ASP A 18 7.45 -5.97 -1.30
N SER A 19 6.18 -5.67 -1.02
CA SER A 19 5.07 -6.63 -1.16
C SER A 19 3.70 -5.95 -1.21
N SER A 20 2.66 -6.69 -1.60
CA SER A 20 1.27 -6.30 -1.30
C SER A 20 0.86 -6.76 0.09
N ILE A 21 -0.14 -6.11 0.71
CA ILE A 21 -0.68 -6.56 1.99
C ILE A 21 -1.27 -7.97 1.88
N TYR A 22 -1.80 -8.35 0.71
CA TYR A 22 -2.21 -9.73 0.45
C TYR A 22 -1.04 -10.73 0.62
N ALA A 23 0.08 -10.49 -0.07
CA ALA A 23 1.25 -11.36 -0.01
C ALA A 23 1.85 -11.39 1.39
N TYR A 24 1.92 -10.22 2.05
CA TYR A 24 2.43 -10.08 3.41
C TYR A 24 1.59 -10.88 4.42
N ILE A 25 0.27 -10.68 4.43
CA ILE A 25 -0.62 -11.41 5.33
C ILE A 25 -0.54 -12.90 5.03
N LYS A 26 -0.57 -13.32 3.76
CA LYS A 26 -0.44 -14.73 3.39
C LYS A 26 0.82 -15.38 3.97
N LYS A 27 1.93 -14.63 4.05
CA LYS A 27 3.19 -15.12 4.62
C LYS A 27 3.23 -15.11 6.15
N TYR A 28 2.68 -14.07 6.78
CA TYR A 28 2.89 -13.81 8.22
C TYR A 28 1.62 -13.89 9.08
N ASN A 29 0.47 -14.31 8.55
CA ASN A 29 -0.81 -14.23 9.28
C ASN A 29 -0.78 -14.87 10.66
N ASN A 30 -0.10 -16.01 10.82
CA ASN A 30 -0.06 -16.74 12.10
C ASN A 30 0.77 -16.04 13.18
N SER A 31 1.73 -15.19 12.79
CA SER A 31 2.59 -14.45 13.71
C SER A 31 2.27 -12.95 13.77
N LEU A 32 1.28 -12.48 13.00
CA LEU A 32 0.94 -11.07 12.91
C LEU A 32 0.10 -10.61 14.11
N ALA A 33 0.73 -9.85 15.00
CA ALA A 33 0.09 -9.26 16.18
C ALA A 33 -1.10 -8.37 15.80
N THR A 34 -2.12 -8.36 16.66
CA THR A 34 -3.33 -7.54 16.48
C THR A 34 -3.02 -6.05 16.34
N SER A 35 -2.04 -5.54 17.10
CA SER A 35 -1.58 -4.14 16.99
C SER A 35 -1.15 -3.79 15.57
N LYS A 36 -0.30 -4.61 14.95
CA LYS A 36 0.17 -4.39 13.58
C LYS A 36 -0.97 -4.44 12.55
N ARG A 37 -1.97 -5.29 12.78
CA ARG A 37 -3.19 -5.34 11.94
C ARG A 37 -3.97 -4.03 12.04
N ILE A 38 -4.13 -3.51 13.25
CA ILE A 38 -4.78 -2.21 13.48
C ILE A 38 -3.99 -1.10 12.78
N ASP A 39 -2.66 -1.11 12.88
CA ASP A 39 -1.80 -0.13 12.21
C ASP A 39 -1.99 -0.13 10.69
N PHE A 40 -2.09 -1.32 10.06
CA PHE A 40 -2.39 -1.42 8.64
C PHE A 40 -3.75 -0.81 8.29
N VAL A 41 -4.81 -1.15 9.03
CA VAL A 41 -6.15 -0.61 8.79
C VAL A 41 -6.18 0.90 8.98
N GLN A 42 -5.51 1.43 10.01
CA GLN A 42 -5.40 2.87 10.24
C GLN A 42 -4.69 3.59 9.09
N GLN A 43 -3.60 3.03 8.56
CA GLN A 43 -2.89 3.60 7.41
C GLN A 43 -3.76 3.59 6.14
N ILE A 44 -4.47 2.48 5.89
CA ILE A 44 -5.41 2.39 4.77
C ILE A 44 -6.49 3.47 4.90
N PHE A 45 -7.14 3.60 6.06
CA PHE A 45 -8.17 4.63 6.24
C PHE A 45 -7.62 6.05 6.10
N LYS A 46 -6.41 6.34 6.60
CA LYS A 46 -5.77 7.65 6.37
C LYS A 46 -5.60 7.94 4.88
N ALA A 47 -5.14 6.97 4.09
CA ALA A 47 -4.99 7.12 2.65
C ALA A 47 -6.33 7.35 1.95
N PHE A 48 -7.37 6.59 2.31
CA PHE A 48 -8.71 6.74 1.73
C PHE A 48 -9.38 8.06 2.11
N THR A 49 -9.27 8.48 3.38
CA THR A 49 -9.72 9.80 3.82
C THR A 49 -9.04 10.89 2.99
N TYR A 50 -7.72 10.79 2.79
CA TYR A 50 -6.98 11.75 1.98
C TYR A 50 -7.50 11.83 0.54
N ILE A 51 -7.57 10.71 -0.20
CA ILE A 51 -8.02 10.75 -1.61
C ILE A 51 -9.48 11.20 -1.73
N HIS A 52 -10.35 10.85 -0.77
CA HIS A 52 -11.74 11.28 -0.76
C HIS A 52 -11.86 12.79 -0.53
N THR A 53 -11.01 13.40 0.30
CA THR A 53 -10.97 14.88 0.44
C THR A 53 -10.61 15.60 -0.87
N LYS A 54 -9.99 14.90 -1.82
CA LYS A 54 -9.66 15.41 -3.16
C LYS A 54 -10.74 15.08 -4.21
N GLY A 55 -11.86 14.47 -3.80
CA GLY A 55 -12.91 14.01 -4.72
C GLY A 55 -12.50 12.80 -5.57
N ILE A 56 -11.42 12.10 -5.20
CA ILE A 56 -10.89 10.95 -5.93
C ILE A 56 -11.42 9.66 -5.31
N LEU A 57 -11.96 8.77 -6.14
CA LEU A 57 -12.30 7.40 -5.76
C LEU A 57 -11.24 6.45 -6.29
N HIS A 58 -10.73 5.55 -5.44
CA HIS A 58 -9.75 4.54 -5.87
C HIS A 58 -10.34 3.56 -6.91
N ARG A 59 -11.64 3.24 -6.78
CA ARG A 59 -12.44 2.35 -7.65
C ARG A 59 -12.02 0.87 -7.72
N ASP A 60 -10.80 0.52 -7.36
CA ASP A 60 -10.32 -0.87 -7.33
C ASP A 60 -9.65 -1.24 -6.00
N VAL A 61 -10.42 -1.17 -4.91
CA VAL A 61 -9.90 -1.44 -3.57
C VAL A 61 -9.80 -2.94 -3.35
N SER A 62 -8.59 -3.44 -3.24
CA SER A 62 -8.32 -4.84 -2.94
C SER A 62 -7.01 -5.00 -2.15
N PRO A 63 -6.84 -6.11 -1.39
CA PRO A 63 -5.57 -6.40 -0.70
C PRO A 63 -4.36 -6.52 -1.63
N SER A 64 -4.57 -6.75 -2.93
CA SER A 64 -3.48 -6.81 -3.91
C SER A 64 -2.98 -5.41 -4.32
N ASN A 65 -3.83 -4.39 -4.23
CA ASN A 65 -3.52 -3.01 -4.62
C ASN A 65 -3.05 -2.12 -3.46
N ILE A 66 -2.94 -2.67 -2.25
CA ILE A 66 -2.37 -1.98 -1.09
C ILE A 66 -0.96 -2.53 -0.89
N LEU A 67 0.03 -1.65 -1.08
CA LEU A 67 1.45 -2.03 -1.07
C LEU A 67 2.11 -1.72 0.28
N ILE A 68 3.08 -2.54 0.66
CA ILE A 68 3.87 -2.43 1.88
C ILE A 68 5.32 -2.14 1.50
N LYS A 69 5.87 -1.09 2.11
CA LYS A 69 7.30 -0.78 2.12
C LYS A 69 7.88 -1.17 3.47
N MET A 70 8.98 -1.93 3.46
CA MET A 70 9.75 -2.25 4.65
C MET A 70 10.91 -1.25 4.77
N TYR A 71 11.08 -0.68 5.97
CA TYR A 71 12.20 0.20 6.30
C TYR A 71 13.10 -0.50 7.32
N GLU A 72 14.41 -0.39 7.14
CA GLU A 72 15.38 -0.94 8.10
C GLU A 72 15.12 -0.39 9.50
N GLY A 73 15.02 -1.28 10.49
CA GLY A 73 14.74 -0.90 11.89
C GLY A 73 13.26 -0.74 12.27
N THR A 74 12.32 -1.18 11.42
CA THR A 74 10.87 -1.17 11.72
C THR A 74 10.27 -2.55 12.02
N GLU A 75 11.13 -3.54 12.31
CA GLU A 75 10.73 -4.86 12.83
C GLU A 75 10.34 -4.81 14.31
#